data_AF-A0A9W6K4H4-F1
#
_entry.id   AF-A0A9W6K4H4-F1
#
_cell.length_a   1.000
_cell.length_b   1.000
_cell.length_c   1.000
_cell.angle_alpha   90.00
_cell.angle_beta   90.00
_cell.angle_gamma   90.00
#
_symmetry.space_group_name_H-M   'P 1'
#
loop_
_entity.id
_entity.type
_entity.pdbx_description
1 polymer ?
#
loop_
_entity_poly.entity_id
_entity_poly.type
_entity_poly.pdbx_seq_one_letter_code
_entity_poly.pdbx_strand_id
1 'polypeptide(L)' 'MATLISTGAWKIKIYPNDHPPPHFHLQTADGESLVEILPLRVSRNGANKRAQKEALEWALHHQPLLSRVWDEQNHRSDA' A
#
# COMPACT_ATOMS: atom_id res chain seq x y z
N MET A 1 -1.15 12.20 0.55
CA MET A 1 -0.32 11.01 0.88
C MET A 1 -0.64 10.59 2.29
N ALA A 2 -1.16 9.39 2.48
CA ALA A 2 -1.43 8.81 3.79
C ALA A 2 -0.37 7.75 4.11
N THR A 3 0.17 7.76 5.33
CA THR A 3 1.00 6.66 5.86
C THR A 3 0.15 5.88 6.85
N LEU A 4 -0.08 4.60 6.58
CA LEU A 4 -1.02 3.78 7.36
C LEU A 4 -0.33 3.01 8.50
N ILE A 5 0.93 2.63 8.29
CA ILE A 5 1.77 1.97 9.30
C ILE A 5 3.25 2.25 9.02
N SER A 6 4.05 2.32 10.10
CA SER A 6 5.51 2.39 10.05
C SER A 6 6.11 1.57 11.19
N THR A 7 7.01 0.64 10.87
CA THR A 7 7.63 -0.31 11.81
C THR A 7 9.12 -0.05 12.04
N GLY A 8 9.63 1.09 11.57
CA GLY A 8 11.07 1.38 11.50
C GLY A 8 11.79 0.67 10.34
N ALA A 9 11.42 -0.58 10.03
CA ALA A 9 11.99 -1.35 8.92
C ALA A 9 11.22 -1.16 7.59
N TRP A 10 9.90 -0.99 7.66
CA TRP A 10 9.06 -0.80 6.50
C TRP A 10 7.87 0.12 6.82
N LYS A 11 7.22 0.62 5.76
CA LYS A 11 6.03 1.47 5.88
C LYS A 11 5.11 1.25 4.69
N ILE A 12 3.81 1.36 4.95
CA ILE A 12 2.77 1.34 3.92
C ILE A 12 2.23 2.74 3.71
N LYS A 13 2.18 3.16 2.44
CA LYS A 13 1.65 4.45 2.03
C LYS A 13 0.66 4.30 0.88
N ILE A 14 -0.26 5.25 0.81
CA ILE A 14 -1.11 5.49 -0.34
C ILE A 14 -0.90 6.94 -0.78
N TYR A 15 -0.54 7.13 -2.04
CA TYR A 15 -0.36 8.43 -2.65
C TYR A 15 -1.68 8.91 -3.29
N PRO A 16 -1.92 10.23 -3.34
CA PRO A 16 -3.04 10.80 -4.07
C PRO A 16 -2.72 10.90 -5.56
N ASN A 17 -3.77 10.96 -6.38
CA ASN A 17 -3.71 10.95 -7.86
C ASN A 17 -2.93 9.75 -8.44
N ASP A 18 -2.91 8.63 -7.72
CA ASP A 18 -2.31 7.39 -8.18
C ASP A 18 -3.29 6.61 -9.06
N HIS A 19 -2.76 5.72 -9.89
CA HIS A 19 -3.53 5.09 -10.95
C HIS A 19 -4.09 3.72 -10.54
N PRO A 20 -5.34 3.38 -10.95
CA PRO A 20 -5.89 2.04 -10.78
C PRO A 20 -5.02 0.95 -11.44
N PRO A 21 -5.07 -0.30 -10.95
CA PRO A 21 -5.91 -0.79 -9.86
C PRO A 21 -5.49 -0.25 -8.48
N PRO A 22 -6.40 -0.23 -7.49
CA PRO A 22 -6.10 0.22 -6.14
C PRO A 22 -4.90 -0.51 -5.54
N HIS A 23 -3.90 0.23 -5.10
CA HIS A 23 -2.65 -0.34 -4.59
C HIS A 23 -2.06 0.51 -3.47
N PHE A 24 -1.13 -0.07 -2.71
CA PHE A 24 -0.32 0.64 -1.73
C PHE A 24 1.17 0.46 -2.02
N HIS A 25 1.96 1.40 -1.52
CA HIS A 25 3.41 1.40 -1.62
C HIS A 25 3.99 0.84 -0.33
N LEU A 26 4.71 -0.27 -0.44
CA LEU A 26 5.53 -0.81 0.63
C LEU A 26 6.96 -0.29 0.45
N GLN A 27 7.39 0.61 1.33
CA GLN A 27 8.72 1.20 1.30
C GLN A 27 9.63 0.56 2.35
N THR A 28 10.84 0.16 1.94
CA THR A 28 11.96 -0.26 2.81
C THR A 28 13.21 0.52 2.47
N ALA A 29 14.33 0.25 3.16
CA ALA A 29 15.63 0.79 2.79
C ALA A 29 16.14 0.27 1.43
N ASP A 30 15.71 -0.92 1.01
CA ASP A 30 16.16 -1.57 -0.23
C ASP A 30 15.40 -1.08 -1.47
N GLY A 31 14.19 -0.56 -1.27
CA GLY A 31 13.36 -0.07 -2.36
C GLY A 31 11.88 -0.06 -2.01
N GLU A 32 11.07 -0.02 -3.07
CA GLU A 32 9.62 0.10 -2.96
C GLU A 32 8.93 -0.99 -3.78
N SER A 33 7.99 -1.70 -3.16
CA SER A 33 7.06 -2.59 -3.85
C SER A 33 5.69 -1.92 -3.99
N LEU A 34 5.00 -2.21 -5.10
CA LEU A 34 3.59 -1.89 -5.28
C LEU A 34 2.76 -3.15 -5.04
N VAL A 35 1.72 -3.02 -4.24
CA VAL A 35 0.85 -4.14 -3.85
C VAL A 35 -0.59 -3.74 -4.07
N GLU A 36 -1.29 -4.46 -4.95
CA GLU A 36 -2.73 -4.30 -5.16
C GLU A 36 -3.49 -4.56 -3.86
N ILE A 37 -4.44 -3.71 -3.49
CA ILE A 37 -5.17 -3.83 -2.21
C ILE A 37 -6.06 -5.08 -2.22
N LEU A 38 -6.64 -5.41 -3.37
CA LEU A 38 -7.48 -6.58 -3.60
C LEU A 38 -7.00 -7.22 -4.90
N PRO A 39 -6.34 -8.41 -4.90
CA PRO A 39 -6.31 -9.42 -3.82
C PRO A 39 -4.99 -9.50 -3.03
N LEU A 40 -4.28 -8.40 -2.76
CA LEU A 40 -2.92 -8.42 -2.17
C LEU A 40 -1.84 -9.03 -3.08
N ARG A 41 -1.93 -8.72 -4.38
CA ARG A 41 -0.92 -9.12 -5.36
C ARG A 41 0.20 -8.09 -5.43
N VAL A 42 1.45 -8.54 -5.29
CA VAL A 42 2.62 -7.70 -5.54
C VAL A 42 2.76 -7.48 -7.06
N SER A 43 2.48 -6.27 -7.53
CA SER A 43 2.56 -5.90 -8.95
C SER A 43 3.96 -5.41 -9.33
N ARG A 44 4.72 -4.89 -8.37
CA ARG A 44 6.12 -4.50 -8.54
C ARG A 44 6.93 -4.89 -7.31
N ASN A 45 8.07 -5.53 -7.53
CA ASN A 45 9.03 -5.87 -6.48
C ASN A 45 10.06 -4.74 -6.29
N GLY A 46 10.39 -4.47 -5.02
CA GLY A 46 11.50 -3.59 -4.63
C GLY A 46 11.79 -3.62 -3.14
N ALA A 47 10.78 -3.85 -2.29
CA ALA A 47 11.00 -4.16 -0.88
C ALA A 47 11.60 -5.56 -0.70
N ASN A 48 12.41 -5.75 0.34
CA ASN A 48 12.94 -7.08 0.67
C ASN A 48 11.84 -8.09 1.04
N LYS A 49 12.11 -9.39 0.86
CA LYS A 49 11.13 -10.47 1.04
C LYS A 49 10.52 -10.51 2.45
N ARG A 50 11.28 -10.16 3.48
CA ARG A 50 10.80 -10.14 4.87
C ARG A 50 9.73 -9.05 5.04
N ALA A 51 10.02 -7.84 4.61
CA ALA A 51 9.08 -6.73 4.66
C ALA A 51 7.83 -7.00 3.83
N GLN A 52 7.97 -7.61 2.64
CA GLN A 52 6.81 -8.01 1.83
C GLN A 52 5.90 -8.98 2.58
N LYS A 53 6.46 -10.01 3.22
CA LYS A 53 5.68 -10.97 4.01
C LYS A 53 4.96 -10.29 5.17
N GLU A 54 5.68 -9.53 5.99
CA GLU A 54 5.12 -8.83 7.16
C GLU A 54 4.03 -7.81 6.75
N ALA A 55 4.26 -7.07 5.66
CA ALA A 55 3.31 -6.11 5.13
C ALA A 55 2.05 -6.78 4.55
N LEU A 56 2.19 -7.92 3.85
CA LEU A 56 1.06 -8.68 3.31
C LEU A 56 0.20 -9.28 4.43
N GLU A 57 0.83 -9.81 5.49
CA GLU A 57 0.13 -10.30 6.68
C GLU A 57 -0.65 -9.17 7.36
N TRP A 58 -0.04 -7.99 7.55
CA TRP A 58 -0.75 -6.84 8.07
C TRP A 58 -1.89 -6.40 7.15
N ALA A 59 -1.63 -6.30 5.85
CA ALA A 59 -2.60 -5.83 4.86
C ALA A 59 -3.83 -6.75 4.79
N LEU A 60 -3.67 -8.06 4.95
CA LEU A 60 -4.76 -9.04 4.97
C LEU A 60 -5.88 -8.65 5.95
N HIS A 61 -5.50 -8.15 7.12
CA HIS A 61 -6.44 -7.72 8.17
C HIS A 61 -6.91 -6.27 8.04
N HIS A 62 -6.34 -5.49 7.10
CA HIS A 62 -6.58 -4.05 6.95
C HIS A 62 -7.05 -3.65 5.54
N GLN A 63 -7.45 -4.59 4.68
CA GLN A 63 -7.98 -4.30 3.35
C GLN A 63 -9.11 -3.26 3.33
N PRO A 64 -10.11 -3.29 4.24
CA PRO A 64 -11.15 -2.25 4.27
C PRO A 64 -10.59 -0.84 4.52
N LEU A 65 -9.59 -0.72 5.40
CA LEU A 65 -8.91 0.54 5.67
C LEU A 65 -8.12 1.01 4.45
N LEU A 66 -7.36 0.10 3.81
CA LEU A 66 -6.59 0.40 2.61
C LEU A 66 -7.48 0.89 1.47
N SER A 67 -8.58 0.18 1.18
CA SER A 67 -9.54 0.58 0.13
C SER A 67 -10.16 1.94 0.42
N ARG A 68 -10.61 2.17 1.66
CA ARG A 68 -11.15 3.48 2.05
C ARG A 68 -10.14 4.61 1.83
N VAL A 69 -8.90 4.43 2.27
CA VAL A 69 -7.86 5.45 2.13
C VAL A 69 -7.50 5.66 0.66
N TRP A 70 -7.48 4.60 -0.15
CA TRP A 70 -7.34 4.73 -1.61
C TRP A 70 -8.43 5.63 -2.19
N ASP A 71 -9.70 5.37 -1.88
CA ASP A 71 -10.82 6.16 -2.37
C ASP A 71 -10.73 7.63 -1.94
N GLU A 72 -10.39 7.88 -0.67
CA GLU A 72 -10.20 9.24 -0.13
C GLU A 72 -9.06 10.02 -0.83
N GLN A 73 -8.01 9.33 -1.30
CA GLN A 73 -6.83 9.96 -1.92
C GLN A 73 -6.93 10.03 -3.46
N ASN A 74 -7.61 9.09 -4.11
CA ASN A 74 -7.56 8.88 -5.56
C ASN A 74 -8.91 8.94 -6.27
N HIS A 75 -10.01 8.78 -5.53
CA HIS A 75 -11.36 8.87 -6.07
C HIS A 75 -12.13 10.05 -5.46
N ARG A 76 -11.47 11.19 -5.23
CA ARG A 76 -12.19 12.43 -4.93
C ARG A 76 -13.12 12.74 -6.10
N SER A 77 -14.39 12.33 -5.93
CA SER A 77 -15.49 12.71 -6.79
C SER A 77 -15.57 14.23 -6.79
N ASP A 78 -15.69 14.77 -7.99
CA ASP A 78 -16.15 16.11 -8.29
C ASP A 78 -17.20 16.56 -7.25
N ALA A 79 -16.85 17.55 -6.44
CA ALA A 79 -17.77 18.32 -5.62
C ALA A 79 -17.67 19.79 -6.04
#